data_AF-A0A7C7G5X1-F1
#
_entry.id   AF-A0A7C7G5X1-F1
#
_cell.length_a   1.000
_cell.length_b   1.000
_cell.length_c   1.000
_cell.angle_alpha   90.00
_cell.angle_beta   90.00
_cell.angle_gamma   90.00
#
_symmetry.space_group_name_H-M   'P 1'
#
loop_
_entity.id
_entity.type
_entity.pdbx_description
1 polymer ?
#
loop_
_entity_poly.entity_id
_entity_poly.type
_entity_poly.pdbx_seq_one_letter_code
_entity_poly.pdbx_strand_id
1 'polypeptide(L)'
;MSKKDSDYIPKLEQAIAQKYGEEAINNPARFWSADKEKEYITQSQEERRKFRAQDETQDNVEQDGFFINQKLLSRDQNRTCPVCKKYSFRPRDDLYMNKFEACFECFARYISGREERWSTGWRPNKEE
;
A
#
# COMPACT_ATOMS: atom_id res chain seq x y z
N MET A 1 36.52 -8.68 -48.10
CA MET A 1 35.31 -8.09 -47.49
C MET A 1 34.32 -7.83 -48.61
N SER A 2 33.25 -8.62 -48.70
CA SER A 2 32.24 -8.41 -49.75
C SER A 2 31.62 -7.03 -49.62
N LYS A 3 31.39 -6.37 -50.76
CA LYS A 3 30.68 -5.08 -50.81
C LYS A 3 29.33 -5.27 -50.13
N LYS A 4 29.06 -4.53 -49.05
CA LYS A 4 27.72 -4.46 -48.48
C LYS A 4 26.81 -3.87 -49.55
N ASP A 5 25.77 -4.59 -49.93
CA ASP A 5 24.76 -4.08 -50.87
C ASP A 5 24.16 -2.80 -50.29
N SER A 6 24.36 -1.68 -50.99
CA SER A 6 23.82 -0.38 -50.60
C SER A 6 22.29 -0.42 -50.48
N ASP A 7 21.65 -1.32 -51.23
CA ASP A 7 20.20 -1.43 -51.34
C ASP A 7 19.55 -2.34 -50.28
N TYR A 8 20.34 -3.00 -49.43
CA TYR A 8 19.80 -3.94 -48.44
C TYR A 8 18.95 -3.22 -47.37
N ILE A 9 19.43 -2.08 -46.85
CA ILE A 9 18.75 -1.34 -45.78
C ILE A 9 17.40 -0.76 -46.25
N PRO A 10 17.31 -0.05 -47.40
CA PRO A 10 16.03 0.47 -47.89
C PRO A 10 15.00 -0.63 -48.16
N LYS A 11 15.43 -1.79 -48.70
CA LYS A 11 14.53 -2.94 -48.93
C LYS A 11 14.01 -3.51 -47.61
N LEU A 12 14.85 -3.56 -46.58
CA LEU A 12 14.45 -4.01 -45.26
C LEU A 12 13.46 -3.05 -44.61
N GLU A 13 13.72 -1.74 -44.66
CA GLU A 13 12.80 -0.71 -44.16
C GLU A 13 11.45 -0.79 -44.87
N GLN A 14 11.43 -0.95 -46.21
CA GLN A 14 10.21 -1.12 -46.98
C GLN A 14 9.43 -2.38 -46.59
N ALA A 15 10.12 -3.51 -46.38
CA ALA A 15 9.49 -4.75 -45.95
C ALA A 15 8.93 -4.65 -44.52
N ILE A 16 9.61 -3.94 -43.63
CA ILE A 16 9.14 -3.67 -42.25
C ILE A 16 7.92 -2.74 -42.30
N ALA A 17 7.95 -1.68 -43.10
CA ALA A 17 6.82 -0.77 -43.31
C ALA A 17 5.56 -1.52 -43.74
N GLN A 18 5.70 -2.42 -44.72
CA GLN A 18 4.59 -3.18 -45.28
C GLN A 18 4.00 -4.19 -44.29
N LYS A 19 4.82 -4.77 -43.42
CA LYS A 19 4.36 -5.78 -42.44
C LYS A 19 3.85 -5.19 -41.12
N TYR A 20 4.50 -4.14 -40.63
CA TYR A 20 4.33 -3.65 -39.27
C TYR A 20 3.96 -2.16 -39.19
N GLY A 21 3.83 -1.48 -40.33
CA GLY A 21 3.51 -0.06 -40.42
C GLY A 21 4.74 0.85 -40.40
N GLU A 22 4.55 2.11 -40.80
CA GLU A 22 5.63 3.11 -40.89
C GLU A 22 6.24 3.45 -39.53
N GLU A 23 5.48 3.29 -38.44
CA GLU A 23 5.95 3.52 -37.08
C GLU A 23 7.09 2.56 -36.69
N ALA A 24 7.06 1.31 -37.18
CA ALA A 24 8.03 0.26 -36.82
C ALA A 24 9.44 0.47 -37.40
N ILE A 25 9.59 1.36 -38.38
CA ILE A 25 10.89 1.75 -38.94
C ILE A 25 11.55 2.83 -38.07
N ASN A 26 10.76 3.58 -37.30
CA ASN A 26 11.28 4.70 -36.53
C ASN A 26 12.13 4.21 -35.36
N ASN A 27 13.31 4.82 -35.21
CA ASN A 27 14.09 4.68 -33.99
C ASN A 27 13.25 5.25 -32.81
N PRO A 28 13.01 4.49 -31.72
CA PRO A 28 12.28 4.98 -30.56
C PRO A 28 12.84 6.29 -29.97
N ALA A 29 14.16 6.52 -30.10
CA ALA A 29 14.82 7.75 -29.69
C ALA A 29 14.30 8.99 -30.46
N ARG A 30 13.75 8.82 -31.66
CA ARG A 30 13.13 9.90 -32.44
C ARG A 30 11.99 10.57 -31.70
N PHE A 31 11.26 9.81 -30.88
CA PHE A 31 10.12 10.31 -30.11
C PHE A 31 10.50 10.81 -28.72
N TRP A 32 11.79 10.79 -28.39
CA TRP A 32 12.32 11.25 -27.11
C TRP A 32 12.65 12.75 -27.19
N SER A 33 11.71 13.57 -26.72
CA SER A 33 11.89 15.02 -26.63
C SER A 33 12.53 15.42 -25.30
N ALA A 34 13.11 16.63 -25.25
CA ALA A 34 13.66 17.18 -24.02
C ALA A 34 12.62 17.29 -22.89
N ASP A 35 11.34 17.46 -23.21
CA ASP A 35 10.26 17.51 -22.22
C ASP A 35 9.95 16.12 -21.66
N LYS A 36 9.92 15.08 -22.50
CA LYS A 36 9.78 13.69 -22.05
C LYS A 36 10.94 13.25 -21.16
N GLU A 37 12.15 13.73 -21.45
CA GLU A 37 13.31 13.46 -20.60
C GLU A 37 13.14 14.08 -19.21
N LYS A 38 12.67 15.32 -19.12
CA LYS A 38 12.37 15.96 -17.82
C LYS A 38 11.28 15.20 -17.07
N GLU A 39 10.19 14.83 -17.75
CA GLU A 39 9.10 14.03 -17.16
C GLU A 39 9.61 12.69 -16.63
N TYR A 40 10.41 11.98 -17.42
CA TYR A 40 11.02 10.71 -17.00
C TYR A 40 11.90 10.88 -15.76
N ILE A 41 12.74 11.92 -15.71
CA ILE A 41 13.57 12.21 -14.54
C ILE A 41 12.69 12.46 -13.32
N THR A 42 11.61 13.25 -13.45
CA THR A 42 10.68 13.51 -12.34
C THR A 42 10.02 12.22 -11.84
N GLN A 43 9.51 11.39 -12.74
CA GLN A 43 8.90 10.10 -12.41
C GLN A 43 9.89 9.16 -11.72
N SER A 44 11.13 9.07 -12.24
CA SER A 44 12.19 8.26 -11.63
C SER A 44 12.52 8.70 -10.20
N GLN A 45 12.54 10.02 -9.95
CA GLN A 45 12.76 10.56 -8.60
C GLN A 45 11.58 10.25 -7.67
N GLU A 46 10.34 10.34 -8.15
CA GLU A 46 9.15 9.98 -7.39
C GLU A 46 9.09 8.49 -7.04
N GLU A 47 9.42 7.61 -7.99
CA GLU A 47 9.51 6.18 -7.73
C GLU A 47 10.56 5.87 -6.67
N ARG A 48 11.76 6.46 -6.76
CA ARG A 48 12.80 6.31 -5.74
C ARG A 48 12.32 6.71 -4.35
N ARG A 49 11.53 7.77 -4.24
CA ARG A 49 10.93 8.19 -2.95
C ARG A 49 9.92 7.16 -2.43
N LYS A 50 9.07 6.62 -3.31
CA LYS A 50 8.10 5.58 -2.95
C LYS A 50 8.79 4.29 -2.49
N PHE A 51 9.81 3.84 -3.21
CA PHE A 51 10.59 2.65 -2.83
C PHE A 51 11.30 2.84 -1.49
N ARG A 52 11.91 4.00 -1.24
CA ARG A 52 12.55 4.29 0.05
C ARG A 52 11.56 4.21 1.23
N ALA A 53 10.38 4.80 1.09
CA ALA A 53 9.34 4.71 2.11
C ALA A 53 8.84 3.27 2.32
N GLN A 54 8.85 2.44 1.26
CA GLN A 54 8.49 1.03 1.37
C GLN A 54 9.59 0.21 2.07
N ASP A 55 10.87 0.45 1.77
CA ASP A 55 12.00 -0.23 2.40
C ASP A 55 12.02 0.01 3.91
N GLU A 56 11.86 1.27 4.35
CA GLU A 56 11.79 1.62 5.79
C GLU A 56 10.72 0.81 6.54
N THR A 57 9.64 0.43 5.85
CA THR A 57 8.54 -0.34 6.45
C THR A 57 8.67 -1.86 6.26
N GLN A 58 9.58 -2.32 5.40
CA GLN A 58 9.92 -3.74 5.20
C GLN A 58 11.06 -4.21 6.10
N ASP A 59 11.71 -3.30 6.82
CA ASP A 59 12.74 -3.67 7.78
C ASP A 59 12.16 -4.64 8.83
N ASN A 60 12.86 -5.78 8.99
CA ASN A 60 12.52 -6.78 9.98
C ASN A 60 13.12 -6.37 11.32
N VAL A 61 12.27 -6.20 12.32
CA VAL A 61 12.68 -5.93 13.69
C VAL A 61 12.75 -7.27 14.43
N GLU A 62 13.78 -7.46 15.25
CA GLU A 62 13.89 -8.62 16.13
C GLU A 62 12.97 -8.44 17.34
N GLN A 63 11.99 -9.33 17.50
CA GLN A 63 11.10 -9.36 18.66
C GLN A 63 10.97 -10.80 19.15
N ASP A 64 11.23 -11.01 20.45
CA ASP A 64 11.14 -12.31 21.13
C ASP A 64 11.89 -13.46 20.42
N GLY A 65 13.02 -13.16 19.77
CA GLY A 65 13.88 -14.13 19.08
C GLY A 65 13.47 -14.46 17.63
N PHE A 66 12.50 -13.74 17.07
CA PHE A 66 12.06 -13.86 15.68
C PHE A 66 12.17 -12.51 14.94
N PHE A 67 12.50 -12.56 13.65
CA PHE A 67 12.51 -11.39 12.78
C PHE A 67 11.12 -11.17 12.18
N ILE A 68 10.47 -10.06 12.54
CA ILE A 68 9.11 -9.71 12.10
C ILE A 68 9.15 -8.37 11.36
N ASN A 69 8.49 -8.27 10.20
CA ASN A 69 8.35 -7.01 9.48
C ASN A 69 7.64 -5.96 10.35
N GLN A 70 8.18 -4.74 10.42
CA GLN A 70 7.64 -3.65 11.25
C GLN A 70 6.14 -3.36 11.00
N LYS A 71 5.65 -3.57 9.76
CA LYS A 71 4.22 -3.43 9.41
C LYS A 71 3.28 -4.25 10.29
N LEU A 72 3.70 -5.46 10.70
CA LEU A 72 2.84 -6.40 11.43
C LEU A 72 2.74 -6.06 12.94
N LEU A 73 3.61 -5.19 13.44
CA LEU A 73 3.68 -4.77 14.85
C LEU A 73 2.72 -3.63 15.19
N SER A 74 2.14 -2.98 14.18
CA SER A 74 1.29 -1.79 14.33
C SER A 74 -0.08 -2.06 14.96
N ARG A 75 -0.50 -3.33 15.06
CA ARG A 75 -1.82 -3.69 15.61
C ARG A 75 -1.68 -4.12 17.06
N ASP A 76 -1.72 -3.15 17.95
CA ASP A 76 -1.80 -3.39 19.39
C ASP A 76 -3.06 -4.22 19.70
N GLN A 77 -2.87 -5.44 20.22
CA GLN A 77 -3.94 -6.38 20.50
C GLN A 77 -4.41 -6.28 21.96
N ASN A 78 -4.58 -5.05 22.45
CA ASN A 78 -5.23 -4.81 23.73
C ASN A 78 -6.74 -5.12 23.63
N ARG A 79 -7.05 -6.42 23.63
CA ARG A 79 -8.42 -6.98 23.62
C ARG A 79 -9.06 -6.95 25.01
N THR A 80 -8.49 -6.23 25.96
CA THR A 80 -9.03 -6.10 27.31
C THR A 80 -10.06 -4.98 27.32
N CYS A 81 -11.30 -5.31 27.62
CA CYS A 81 -12.36 -4.29 27.68
C CYS A 81 -12.11 -3.32 28.85
N PRO A 82 -12.12 -2.00 28.65
CA PRO A 82 -11.82 -1.01 29.68
C PRO A 82 -12.88 -0.96 30.79
N VAL A 83 -14.13 -1.34 30.50
CA VAL A 83 -15.24 -1.34 31.46
C VAL A 83 -15.17 -2.53 32.41
N CYS A 84 -15.19 -3.75 31.86
CA CYS A 84 -15.24 -4.95 32.67
C CYS A 84 -13.84 -5.49 33.03
N LYS A 85 -12.78 -5.01 32.38
CA LYS A 85 -11.38 -5.48 32.46
C LYS A 85 -11.21 -6.95 32.10
N LYS A 86 -12.18 -7.54 31.38
CA LYS A 86 -12.10 -8.91 30.88
C LYS A 86 -11.48 -8.91 29.49
N TYR A 87 -10.63 -9.90 29.23
CA TYR A 87 -10.09 -10.15 27.90
C TYR A 87 -11.18 -10.72 26.97
N SER A 88 -11.29 -10.12 25.79
CA SER A 88 -12.30 -10.44 24.79
C SER A 88 -11.90 -11.67 23.95
N PHE A 89 -12.36 -12.86 24.35
CA PHE A 89 -12.14 -14.12 23.62
C PHE A 89 -13.22 -14.44 22.58
N ARG A 90 -14.39 -13.81 22.63
CA ARG A 90 -15.52 -14.20 21.78
C ARG A 90 -15.45 -13.48 20.42
N PRO A 91 -15.64 -14.16 19.28
CA PRO A 91 -15.68 -13.50 17.96
C PRO A 91 -16.76 -12.42 17.84
N ARG A 92 -17.86 -12.56 18.60
CA ARG A 92 -18.93 -11.55 18.67
C ARG A 92 -18.44 -10.20 19.17
N ASP A 93 -17.41 -10.19 20.01
CA ASP A 93 -16.85 -8.97 20.59
C ASP A 93 -15.94 -8.21 19.60
N ASP A 94 -15.45 -8.86 18.53
CA ASP A 94 -14.50 -8.24 17.58
C ASP A 94 -15.05 -6.96 16.94
N LEU A 95 -16.31 -6.97 16.51
CA LEU A 95 -16.95 -5.79 15.92
C LEU A 95 -17.01 -4.61 16.91
N TYR A 96 -17.36 -4.89 18.16
CA TYR A 96 -17.57 -3.87 19.17
C TYR A 96 -16.26 -3.37 19.77
N MET A 97 -15.25 -4.24 19.90
CA MET A 97 -13.90 -3.85 20.29
C MET A 97 -13.25 -2.95 19.23
N ASN A 98 -13.46 -3.23 17.93
CA ASN A 98 -12.92 -2.40 16.85
C ASN A 98 -13.64 -1.03 16.74
N LYS A 99 -14.96 -0.98 16.92
CA LYS A 99 -15.74 0.27 16.74
C LYS A 99 -15.84 1.13 18.00
N PHE A 100 -15.96 0.49 19.17
CA PHE A 100 -16.30 1.16 20.43
C PHE A 100 -15.33 0.85 21.58
N GLU A 101 -14.28 0.07 21.34
CA GLU A 101 -13.29 -0.33 22.35
C GLU A 101 -13.93 -1.02 23.57
N ALA A 102 -15.06 -1.72 23.39
CA ALA A 102 -15.76 -2.41 24.48
C ALA A 102 -16.31 -3.77 24.02
N CYS A 103 -16.42 -4.73 24.95
CA CYS A 103 -17.03 -6.02 24.64
C CYS A 103 -18.54 -5.87 24.38
N PHE A 104 -19.14 -6.87 23.74
CA PHE A 104 -20.56 -6.85 23.39
C PHE A 104 -21.47 -6.63 24.61
N GLU A 105 -21.15 -7.25 25.75
CA GLU A 105 -21.94 -7.09 26.98
C GLU A 105 -21.92 -5.65 27.49
N CYS A 106 -20.78 -4.98 27.43
CA CYS A 106 -20.65 -3.58 27.83
C CYS A 106 -21.29 -2.65 26.80
N PHE A 107 -21.17 -2.98 25.51
CA PHE A 107 -21.86 -2.27 24.44
C PHE A 107 -23.38 -2.29 24.66
N ALA A 108 -23.96 -3.48 24.88
CA ALA A 108 -25.40 -3.63 25.09
C ALA A 108 -25.89 -2.87 26.33
N ARG A 109 -25.10 -2.84 27.41
CA ARG A 109 -25.48 -2.18 28.68
C ARG A 109 -25.33 -0.66 28.68
N TYR A 110 -24.26 -0.14 28.08
CA TYR A 110 -23.86 1.26 28.26
C TYR A 110 -23.85 2.09 26.97
N ILE A 111 -23.72 1.46 25.81
CA ILE A 111 -23.48 2.15 24.53
C ILE A 111 -24.71 2.13 23.63
N SER A 112 -25.44 1.02 23.60
CA SER A 112 -26.65 0.87 22.79
C SER A 112 -27.66 1.99 23.13
N GLY A 113 -28.03 2.77 22.11
CA GLY A 113 -28.92 3.94 22.23
C GLY A 113 -28.29 5.21 22.83
N ARG A 114 -27.00 5.20 23.19
CA ARG A 114 -26.27 6.31 23.84
C ARG A 114 -24.87 6.47 23.24
N GLU A 115 -24.74 6.27 21.94
CA GLU A 115 -23.44 6.27 21.25
C GLU A 115 -22.73 7.62 21.34
N GLU A 116 -23.47 8.73 21.23
CA GLU A 116 -22.92 10.09 21.35
C GLU A 116 -22.21 10.33 22.70
N ARG A 117 -22.80 9.81 23.80
CA ARG A 117 -22.20 9.88 25.14
C ARG A 117 -20.93 9.03 25.24
N TRP A 118 -20.85 7.94 24.49
CA TRP A 118 -19.65 7.10 24.46
C TRP A 118 -18.52 7.77 23.67
N SER A 119 -18.86 8.45 22.58
CA SER A 119 -17.94 9.22 21.73
C SER A 119 -17.35 10.44 22.44
N THR A 120 -18.07 11.06 23.38
CA THR A 120 -17.55 12.16 24.21
C THR A 120 -16.59 11.71 25.32
N GLY A 121 -16.29 10.41 25.41
CA GLY A 121 -15.31 9.86 26.34
C GLY A 121 -15.87 9.40 27.70
N TRP A 122 -17.19 9.42 27.90
CA TRP A 122 -17.77 8.91 29.14
C TRP A 122 -17.57 7.39 29.26
N ARG A 123 -17.20 6.92 30.45
CA ARG A 123 -17.08 5.51 30.80
C ARG A 123 -17.70 5.27 32.19
N PRO A 124 -18.37 4.12 32.42
CA PRO A 124 -18.89 3.78 33.74
C PRO A 124 -17.73 3.46 34.70
N ASN A 125 -17.64 4.20 35.81
CA ASN A 125 -16.74 3.87 36.91
C ASN A 125 -17.36 2.75 37.76
N LYS A 126 -16.55 1.80 38.25
CA LYS A 126 -16.99 0.69 39.13
C LYS A 126 -17.27 1.15 40.59
N GLU A 127 -17.58 2.42 40.82
CA GLU A 127 -17.87 2.96 42.16
C GLU A 127 -19.38 3.15 42.41
N GLU A 128 -20.22 2.36 41.75
CA GLU A 128 -21.62 2.10 42.13
C GLU A 128 -21.88 0.59 42.20
#